data_AF-A0A432DXK0-F1
#
_entry.id   AF-A0A432DXK0-F1
#
_cell.length_a   1.000
_cell.length_b   1.000
_cell.length_c   1.000
_cell.angle_alpha   90.00
_cell.angle_beta   90.00
_cell.angle_gamma   90.00
#
_symmetry.space_group_name_H-M   'P 1'
#
loop_
_entity.id
_entity.type
_entity.pdbx_description
1 polymer ?
#
loop_
_entity_poly.entity_id
_entity_poly.type
_entity_poly.pdbx_seq_one_letter_code
_entity_poly.pdbx_strand_id
1 'polypeptide(L)'
;MQGEQIYANHCASCHGAQMQGQPNWRERMSNGRLPAPPHDKTGHTWHHPDAVLIDLVKNGLVPGRTAPSGYESDMPAYGNILSDDEIIAVLAYIKSSWPPKVLDAQKEVTRQQIGQ
;
A
#
# COMPACT_ATOMS: atom_id res chain seq x y z
N MET A 1 10.87 -13.48 -6.82
CA MET A 1 11.07 -12.70 -8.06
C MET A 1 9.77 -12.13 -8.65
N GLN A 2 8.60 -12.76 -8.49
CA GLN A 2 7.34 -12.18 -9.02
C GLN A 2 6.97 -10.82 -8.40
N GLY A 3 7.06 -10.65 -7.07
CA GLY A 3 6.63 -9.42 -6.40
C GLY A 3 7.35 -8.13 -6.84
N GLU A 4 8.65 -8.22 -7.11
CA GLU A 4 9.45 -7.08 -7.61
C GLU A 4 9.01 -6.64 -9.01
N GLN A 5 8.80 -7.60 -9.91
CA GLN A 5 8.34 -7.32 -11.27
C GLN A 5 6.92 -6.73 -11.28
N ILE A 6 6.03 -7.26 -10.42
CA ILE A 6 4.68 -6.72 -10.24
C ILE A 6 4.78 -5.27 -9.73
N TYR A 7 5.63 -5.01 -8.73
CA TYR A 7 5.84 -3.66 -8.21
C TYR A 7 6.31 -2.69 -9.31
N ALA A 8 7.32 -3.08 -10.08
CA ALA A 8 7.87 -2.25 -11.15
C ALA A 8 6.83 -1.92 -12.22
N ASN A 9 5.98 -2.89 -12.59
CA ASN A 9 5.00 -2.73 -13.65
C ASN A 9 3.73 -1.98 -13.21
N HIS A 10 3.31 -2.15 -11.96
CA HIS A 10 1.99 -1.68 -11.51
C HIS A 10 2.05 -0.59 -10.44
N CYS A 11 3.09 -0.54 -9.61
CA CYS A 11 3.12 0.31 -8.42
C CYS A 11 4.11 1.48 -8.53
N ALA A 12 5.26 1.24 -9.17
CA ALA A 12 6.39 2.16 -9.17
C ALA A 12 6.13 3.51 -9.88
N SER A 13 5.16 3.56 -10.80
CA SER A 13 4.79 4.80 -11.51
C SER A 13 4.29 5.90 -10.57
N CYS A 14 3.64 5.51 -9.46
CA CYS A 14 3.15 6.44 -8.44
C CYS A 14 3.99 6.36 -7.15
N HIS A 15 4.32 5.15 -6.67
CA HIS A 15 5.04 4.97 -5.41
C HIS A 15 6.56 5.07 -5.53
N GLY A 16 7.07 5.28 -6.75
CA GLY A 16 8.49 5.42 -7.06
C GLY A 16 9.22 4.09 -7.15
N ALA A 17 10.25 4.02 -8.00
CA ALA A 17 11.03 2.79 -8.22
C ALA A 17 11.75 2.28 -6.95
N GLN A 18 11.98 3.14 -5.97
CA GLN A 18 12.61 2.81 -4.68
C GLN A 18 11.62 2.93 -3.51
N MET A 19 10.30 2.88 -3.77
CA MET A 19 9.26 3.01 -2.75
C MET A 19 9.24 4.35 -2.01
N GLN A 20 9.86 5.38 -2.57
CA GLN A 20 10.02 6.70 -1.96
C GLN A 20 8.76 7.58 -2.00
N GLY A 21 7.73 7.15 -2.74
CA GLY A 21 6.50 7.92 -2.93
C GLY A 21 6.68 9.19 -3.75
N GLN A 22 5.60 9.97 -3.84
CA GLN A 22 5.63 11.30 -4.42
C GLN A 22 6.09 12.35 -3.40
N PRO A 23 6.71 13.47 -3.85
CA PRO A 23 7.04 14.59 -2.97
C PRO A 23 5.79 15.13 -2.25
N ASN A 24 5.99 15.66 -1.04
CA ASN A 24 4.93 16.27 -0.23
C ASN A 24 3.67 15.39 -0.09
N TRP A 25 3.84 14.06 0.02
CA TRP A 25 2.72 13.11 0.07
C TRP A 25 1.70 13.31 1.21
N ARG A 26 2.03 14.16 2.19
CA ARG A 26 1.14 14.55 3.28
C ARG A 26 0.35 15.85 3.01
N GLU A 27 0.64 16.53 1.90
CA GLU A 27 -0.02 17.77 1.49
C GLU A 27 -0.96 17.48 0.31
N ARG A 28 -2.17 18.04 0.35
CA ARG A 28 -3.12 17.87 -0.75
C ARG A 28 -2.64 18.63 -1.99
N MET A 29 -2.74 17.97 -3.14
CA MET A 29 -2.51 18.60 -4.44
C MET A 29 -3.62 19.61 -4.77
N SER A 30 -3.45 20.37 -5.85
CA SER A 30 -4.45 21.34 -6.32
C SER A 30 -5.81 20.72 -6.65
N ASN A 31 -5.85 19.43 -6.98
CA ASN A 31 -7.07 18.65 -7.19
C ASN A 31 -7.71 18.12 -5.88
N GLY A 32 -7.14 18.46 -4.72
CA GLY A 32 -7.62 18.05 -3.40
C GLY A 32 -7.21 16.63 -2.97
N ARG A 33 -6.58 15.82 -3.83
CA ARG A 33 -6.14 14.45 -3.50
C ARG A 33 -4.77 14.45 -2.83
N LEU A 34 -4.47 13.37 -2.08
CA LEU A 34 -3.14 13.16 -1.52
C LEU A 34 -2.24 12.42 -2.54
N PRO A 35 -0.97 12.82 -2.70
CA PRO A 35 -0.01 12.10 -3.51
C PRO A 35 0.23 10.67 -2.99
N ALA A 36 0.76 9.81 -3.84
CA ALA A 36 1.09 8.43 -3.46
C ALA A 36 2.14 8.41 -2.33
N PRO A 37 1.84 7.78 -1.18
CA PRO A 37 2.77 7.74 -0.06
C PRO A 37 3.99 6.84 -0.36
N PRO A 38 5.11 7.04 0.34
CA PRO A 38 6.19 6.08 0.36
C PRO A 38 5.70 4.74 0.89
N HIS A 39 6.22 3.67 0.30
CA HIS A 39 6.04 2.31 0.80
C HIS A 39 7.25 1.83 1.60
N ASP A 40 8.34 2.61 1.67
CA ASP A 40 9.47 2.35 2.55
C ASP A 40 9.18 2.73 4.03
N LYS A 41 10.23 2.69 4.87
CA LYS A 41 10.14 3.03 6.30
C LYS A 41 9.67 4.45 6.60
N THR A 42 9.71 5.38 5.65
CA THR A 42 9.34 6.79 5.83
C THR A 42 7.84 7.04 5.62
N GLY A 43 7.17 6.06 5.00
CA GLY A 43 5.73 6.02 4.81
C GLY A 43 4.96 5.54 6.05
N HIS A 44 3.74 5.08 5.81
CA HIS A 44 2.83 4.61 6.87
C HIS A 44 2.20 3.24 6.57
N THR A 45 2.55 2.59 5.46
CA THR A 45 1.98 1.30 5.04
C THR A 45 2.07 0.23 6.13
N TRP A 46 3.16 0.24 6.91
CA TRP A 46 3.41 -0.70 7.99
C TRP A 46 2.52 -0.53 9.24
N HIS A 47 1.72 0.55 9.32
CA HIS A 47 0.68 0.71 10.34
C HIS A 47 -0.61 -0.08 10.04
N HIS A 48 -0.70 -0.71 8.87
CA HIS A 48 -1.89 -1.45 8.45
C HIS A 48 -1.63 -2.96 8.48
N PRO A 49 -2.63 -3.75 8.92
CA PRO A 49 -2.53 -5.19 8.90
C PRO A 49 -2.70 -5.77 7.49
N ASP A 50 -2.29 -7.03 7.31
CA ASP A 50 -2.21 -7.68 5.99
C ASP A 50 -3.56 -7.70 5.26
N ALA A 51 -4.65 -8.00 5.97
CA ALA A 51 -5.97 -8.05 5.34
C ALA A 51 -6.41 -6.68 4.81
N VAL A 52 -6.07 -5.59 5.51
CA VAL A 52 -6.33 -4.22 5.04
C VAL A 52 -5.45 -3.89 3.83
N LEU A 53 -4.17 -4.25 3.86
CA LEU A 53 -3.27 -4.03 2.73
C LEU A 53 -3.73 -4.80 1.47
N ILE A 54 -4.15 -6.05 1.62
CA ILE A 54 -4.70 -6.86 0.53
C ILE A 54 -5.98 -6.22 0.00
N ASP A 55 -6.90 -5.80 0.87
CA ASP A 55 -8.16 -5.18 0.45
C ASP A 55 -7.93 -3.85 -0.29
N LEU A 56 -6.98 -3.02 0.16
CA LEU A 56 -6.60 -1.78 -0.49
C LEU A 56 -6.01 -2.01 -1.89
N VAL A 57 -5.14 -3.01 -2.07
CA VAL A 57 -4.58 -3.33 -3.40
C VAL A 57 -5.68 -3.90 -4.29
N LYS A 58 -6.48 -4.84 -3.78
CA LYS A 58 -7.51 -5.55 -4.54
C LYS A 58 -8.64 -4.62 -4.97
N ASN A 59 -9.12 -3.76 -4.07
CA ASN A 59 -10.33 -2.97 -4.25
C ASN A 59 -10.07 -1.46 -4.42
N GLY A 60 -8.83 -0.99 -4.27
CA GLY A 60 -8.49 0.43 -4.30
C GLY A 60 -8.97 1.18 -3.05
N LEU A 61 -8.80 2.51 -3.06
CA LEU A 61 -9.39 3.38 -2.04
C LEU A 61 -10.81 3.78 -2.47
N VAL A 62 -11.80 3.07 -1.94
CA VAL A 62 -13.21 3.28 -2.20
C VAL A 62 -13.82 4.06 -1.03
N PRO A 63 -14.34 5.28 -1.27
CA PRO A 63 -15.06 6.06 -0.26
C PRO A 63 -16.18 5.23 0.39
N GLY A 64 -16.21 5.19 1.71
CA GLY A 64 -17.22 4.45 2.49
C GLY A 64 -16.94 2.95 2.66
N ARG A 65 -15.86 2.41 2.08
CA ARG A 65 -15.41 1.02 2.31
C ARG A 65 -13.99 0.97 2.87
N THR A 66 -13.01 1.41 2.07
CA THR A 66 -11.59 1.39 2.43
C THR A 66 -11.03 2.79 2.72
N ALA A 67 -11.85 3.83 2.52
CA ALA A 67 -11.52 5.22 2.83
C ALA A 67 -12.73 5.96 3.42
N PRO A 68 -12.55 7.09 4.13
CA PRO A 68 -13.65 7.93 4.61
C PRO A 68 -14.60 8.35 3.48
N SER A 69 -15.85 8.66 3.83
CA SER A 69 -16.81 9.18 2.85
C SER A 69 -16.28 10.46 2.19
N GLY A 70 -16.39 10.56 0.87
CA GLY A 70 -15.85 11.66 0.08
C GLY A 70 -14.33 11.66 -0.11
N TYR A 71 -13.61 10.62 0.32
CA TYR A 71 -12.16 10.52 0.10
C TYR A 71 -11.82 10.12 -1.33
N GLU A 72 -11.35 11.06 -2.13
CA GLU A 72 -10.86 10.76 -3.48
C GLU A 72 -9.38 10.37 -3.49
N SER A 73 -9.04 9.33 -4.26
CA SER A 73 -7.68 8.81 -4.42
C SER A 73 -7.39 8.46 -5.86
N ASP A 74 -6.12 8.58 -6.25
CA ASP A 74 -5.61 8.12 -7.54
C ASP A 74 -5.18 6.64 -7.52
N MET A 75 -5.28 5.95 -6.37
CA MET A 75 -4.91 4.53 -6.24
C MET A 75 -6.01 3.62 -6.82
N PRO A 76 -5.75 2.92 -7.94
CA PRO A 76 -6.76 2.09 -8.60
C PRO A 76 -6.95 0.74 -7.90
N ALA A 77 -8.03 0.04 -8.25
CA ALA A 77 -8.28 -1.34 -7.83
C ALA A 77 -7.55 -2.33 -8.76
N TYR A 78 -6.80 -3.28 -8.20
CA TYR A 78 -6.06 -4.28 -8.98
C TYR A 78 -6.73 -5.66 -9.05
N GLY A 79 -7.87 -5.89 -8.40
CA GLY A 79 -8.49 -7.21 -8.31
C GLY A 79 -8.94 -7.84 -9.64
N ASN A 80 -9.00 -7.06 -10.73
CA ASN A 80 -9.26 -7.55 -12.09
C ASN A 80 -7.98 -7.67 -12.94
N ILE A 81 -6.82 -7.33 -12.37
CA ILE A 81 -5.52 -7.25 -13.05
C ILE A 81 -4.54 -8.26 -12.43
N LEU A 82 -4.55 -8.38 -11.10
CA LEU A 82 -3.68 -9.25 -10.32
C LEU A 82 -4.53 -10.30 -9.58
N SER A 83 -4.04 -11.53 -9.54
CA SER A 83 -4.53 -12.58 -8.66
C SER A 83 -4.19 -12.31 -7.18
N ASP A 84 -4.86 -13.01 -6.27
CA ASP A 84 -4.60 -12.87 -4.83
C ASP A 84 -3.15 -13.23 -4.47
N ASP A 85 -2.58 -14.26 -5.12
CA ASP A 85 -1.18 -14.64 -4.93
C ASP A 85 -0.20 -13.56 -5.41
N GLU A 86 -0.51 -12.88 -6.51
CA GLU A 86 0.28 -11.76 -7.04
C GLU A 86 0.20 -10.54 -6.12
N ILE A 87 -0.97 -10.25 -5.55
CA ILE A 87 -1.16 -9.20 -4.55
C ILE A 87 -0.33 -9.51 -3.30
N ILE A 88 -0.36 -10.75 -2.82
CA ILE A 88 0.45 -11.19 -1.68
C ILE A 88 1.95 -11.07 -2.02
N ALA A 89 2.35 -11.45 -3.23
CA ALA A 89 3.74 -11.39 -3.67
C ALA A 89 4.28 -9.95 -3.72
N VAL A 90 3.51 -8.99 -4.24
CA VAL A 90 3.94 -7.57 -4.28
C VAL A 90 3.97 -6.97 -2.89
N LEU A 91 3.02 -7.30 -2.01
CA LEU A 91 3.06 -6.87 -0.61
C LEU A 91 4.28 -7.44 0.12
N ALA A 92 4.60 -8.72 -0.08
CA ALA A 92 5.81 -9.32 0.49
C ALA A 92 7.09 -8.62 0.01
N TYR A 93 7.14 -8.21 -1.26
CA TYR A 93 8.26 -7.43 -1.79
C TYR A 93 8.35 -6.04 -1.14
N ILE A 94 7.24 -5.31 -1.02
CA ILE A 94 7.21 -4.02 -0.30
C ILE A 94 7.73 -4.18 1.13
N LYS A 95 7.24 -5.19 1.86
CA LYS A 95 7.65 -5.49 3.24
C LYS A 95 9.13 -5.81 3.37
N SER A 96 9.74 -6.39 2.33
CA SER A 96 11.17 -6.74 2.34
C SER A 96 12.09 -5.52 2.37
N SER A 97 11.58 -4.32 1.99
CA SER A 97 12.32 -3.06 2.08
C SER A 97 12.44 -2.52 3.52
N TRP A 98 11.64 -3.04 4.44
CA TRP A 98 11.54 -2.48 5.79
C TRP A 98 12.66 -2.96 6.71
N PRO A 99 13.24 -2.07 7.54
CA PRO A 99 14.11 -2.49 8.62
C PRO A 99 13.41 -3.47 9.57
N PRO A 100 14.13 -4.41 10.21
CA PRO A 100 13.54 -5.45 11.06
C PRO A 100 12.52 -4.93 12.07
N LYS A 101 12.83 -3.81 12.75
CA LYS A 101 11.92 -3.18 13.73
C LYS A 101 10.57 -2.75 13.13
N VAL A 102 10.57 -2.24 11.90
CA VAL A 102 9.35 -1.80 11.20
C VAL A 102 8.54 -3.01 10.74
N LEU A 103 9.22 -4.03 10.21
CA LEU A 103 8.59 -5.28 9.83
C LEU A 103 7.94 -5.99 11.02
N ASP A 104 8.61 -6.02 12.17
CA ASP A 104 8.08 -6.64 13.39
C ASP A 104 6.90 -5.87 13.97
N ALA A 105 6.93 -4.53 13.92
CA ALA A 105 5.77 -3.71 14.27
C ALA A 105 4.56 -4.03 13.37
N GLN A 106 4.77 -4.17 12.05
CA GLN A 106 3.69 -4.51 11.13
C GLN A 106 3.13 -5.92 11.36
N LYS A 107 4.00 -6.91 11.65
CA LYS A 107 3.56 -8.27 12.02
C LYS A 107 2.67 -8.25 13.26
N GLU A 108 3.00 -7.40 14.24
CA GLU A 108 2.18 -7.25 15.45
C GLU A 108 0.81 -6.66 15.14
N VAL A 109 0.74 -5.60 14.32
CA VAL A 109 -0.53 -5.04 13.84
C VAL A 109 -1.38 -6.10 13.14
N THR A 110 -0.78 -6.93 12.28
CA THR A 110 -1.47 -8.05 11.62
C THR A 110 -1.99 -9.08 12.61
N ARG A 111 -1.21 -9.47 13.63
CA ARG A 111 -1.65 -10.44 14.65
C ARG A 111 -2.81 -9.92 15.49
N GLN A 112 -2.78 -8.64 15.87
CA GLN A 112 -3.84 -8.02 16.66
C GLN A 112 -5.16 -7.89 15.91
N GLN A 113 -5.15 -7.83 14.58
CA GLN A 113 -6.37 -7.89 13.78
C GLN A 113 -7.00 -9.29 13.81
N ILE A 114 -6.20 -10.36 13.75
CA ILE A 114 -6.69 -11.74 13.70
C ILE A 114 -7.32 -12.16 15.05
N GLY A 115 -6.97 -11.49 16.14
CA GLY A 115 -7.55 -11.74 17.47
C GLY A 115 -8.87 -11.02 17.77
N GLN A 116 -9.44 -10.29 16.81
CA GLN A 116 -10.76 -9.62 16.90
C GLN A 116 -11.81 -10.40 16.10
#